data_AF-A0A7J6R598-F1
#
_entry.id   AF-A0A7J6R598-F1
#
_cell.length_a   1.000
_cell.length_b   1.000
_cell.length_c   1.000
_cell.angle_alpha   90.00
_cell.angle_beta   90.00
_cell.angle_gamma   90.00
#
_symmetry.space_group_name_H-M   'P 1'
#
loop_
_entity.id
_entity.type
_entity.pdbx_description
1 polymer ?
#
loop_
_entity_poly.entity_id
_entity_poly.type
_entity_poly.pdbx_seq_one_letter_code
_entity_poly.pdbx_strand_id
1 'polypeptide(L)'
;MGVSPSMLATAEQTYASYQPDLSVPEIVYAEEAALALAMYQYEAQDEVRRIARSYASLSEYDTKEICRVAGFSSTGEFAIRIAKGIHQNMEFLKQVLPVQHEVAQKINTPLHYRVRLLLSELARDWSVEGEVERKQSYEPLIRELASERCRVLVPGCGTGRLAYDVAVLGHDVEANDFDIMKLAAANAVVSRSTDDPFIIEPYCLDTCNRMKRDDHIRKVSVPDCDVDREALGRISVNGFEFTE
;
A
#
# COMPACT_ATOMS: atom_id res chain seq x y z
N MET A 1 13.03 -35.46 17.09
CA MET A 1 11.92 -34.54 17.42
C MET A 1 12.37 -33.62 18.55
N GLY A 2 13.27 -32.70 18.25
CA GLY A 2 13.76 -31.72 19.21
C GLY A 2 14.04 -30.46 18.44
N VAL A 3 13.28 -29.40 18.74
CA VAL A 3 13.53 -28.06 18.20
C VAL A 3 14.92 -27.64 18.68
N SER A 4 15.74 -27.14 17.76
CA SER A 4 17.13 -26.73 18.06
C SER A 4 17.15 -25.74 19.24
N PRO A 5 18.12 -25.84 20.18
CA PRO A 5 18.32 -24.82 21.22
C PRO A 5 18.45 -23.40 20.67
N SER A 6 18.95 -23.24 19.44
CA SER A 6 19.01 -21.95 18.76
C SER A 6 17.64 -21.41 18.36
N MET A 7 16.71 -22.29 17.97
CA MET A 7 15.33 -21.92 17.62
C MET A 7 14.51 -21.56 18.87
N LEU A 8 14.77 -22.23 20.00
CA LEU A 8 14.19 -21.87 21.29
C LEU A 8 14.73 -20.51 21.77
N ALA A 9 16.02 -20.24 21.60
CA ALA A 9 16.62 -18.96 21.97
C ALA A 9 16.13 -17.79 21.09
N THR A 10 15.93 -18.01 19.78
CA THR A 10 15.31 -17.01 18.89
C THR A 10 13.87 -16.75 19.31
N ALA A 11 13.08 -17.80 19.57
CA ALA A 11 11.70 -17.63 20.06
C ALA A 11 11.66 -16.90 21.42
N GLU A 12 12.57 -17.22 22.34
CA GLU A 12 12.69 -16.53 23.63
C GLU A 12 13.10 -15.05 23.48
N GLN A 13 13.94 -14.70 22.50
CA GLN A 13 14.26 -13.30 22.18
C GLN A 13 13.08 -12.55 21.53
N THR A 14 12.32 -13.22 20.67
CA THR A 14 11.07 -12.68 20.09
C THR A 14 10.05 -12.43 21.21
N TYR A 15 9.87 -13.37 22.15
CA TYR A 15 9.01 -13.19 23.32
C TYR A 15 9.55 -12.19 24.36
N ALA A 16 10.87 -12.00 24.45
CA ALA A 16 11.47 -11.03 25.39
C ALA A 16 11.43 -9.58 24.88
N SER A 17 11.29 -9.37 23.57
CA SER A 17 11.03 -8.05 22.97
C SER A 17 9.55 -7.64 22.97
N TYR A 18 8.68 -8.54 23.47
CA TYR A 18 7.25 -8.33 23.65
C TYR A 18 6.99 -7.14 24.58
N GLN A 19 6.36 -6.09 24.05
CA GLN A 19 5.81 -5.01 24.86
C GLN A 19 4.48 -5.53 25.46
N PRO A 20 4.32 -5.54 26.80
CA PRO A 20 3.20 -6.18 27.50
C PRO A 20 1.83 -5.50 27.30
N ASP A 21 1.74 -4.48 26.46
CA ASP A 21 0.54 -3.68 26.17
C ASP A 21 -0.19 -4.09 24.89
N LEU A 22 0.40 -4.94 24.03
CA LEU A 22 -0.23 -5.39 22.80
C LEU A 22 -1.08 -6.66 22.99
N SER A 23 -2.30 -6.60 22.47
CA SER A 23 -3.23 -7.72 22.37
C SER A 23 -2.79 -8.75 21.31
N VAL A 24 -3.23 -10.00 21.44
CA VAL A 24 -2.92 -11.08 20.49
C VAL A 24 -3.24 -10.70 19.03
N PRO A 25 -4.40 -10.07 18.71
CA PRO A 25 -4.68 -9.60 17.35
C PRO A 25 -3.68 -8.58 16.81
N GLU A 26 -3.19 -7.66 17.66
CA GLU A 26 -2.22 -6.63 17.24
C GLU A 26 -0.86 -7.24 16.88
N ILE A 27 -0.45 -8.31 17.56
CA ILE A 27 0.78 -9.04 17.23
C ILE A 27 0.65 -9.79 15.91
N VAL A 28 -0.45 -10.54 15.74
CA VAL A 28 -0.73 -11.25 14.49
C VAL A 28 -0.74 -10.28 13.31
N TYR A 29 -1.34 -9.11 13.49
CA TYR A 29 -1.33 -8.06 12.47
C TYR A 29 0.08 -7.55 12.16
N ALA A 30 0.89 -7.24 13.17
CA ALA A 30 2.26 -6.77 12.98
C ALA A 30 3.12 -7.80 12.22
N GLU A 31 2.94 -9.09 12.51
CA GLU A 31 3.59 -10.19 11.79
C GLU A 31 3.12 -10.29 10.33
N GLU A 32 1.81 -10.20 10.07
CA GLU A 32 1.26 -10.20 8.72
C GLU A 32 1.78 -9.04 7.87
N ALA A 33 1.82 -7.83 8.45
CA ALA A 33 2.34 -6.64 7.79
C ALA A 33 3.84 -6.79 7.49
N ALA A 34 4.64 -7.27 8.45
CA ALA A 34 6.07 -7.53 8.27
C ALA A 34 6.31 -8.54 7.14
N LEU A 35 5.54 -9.63 7.11
CA LEU A 35 5.63 -10.64 6.07
C LEU A 35 5.24 -10.09 4.69
N ALA A 36 4.12 -9.36 4.59
CA ALA A 36 3.69 -8.76 3.32
C ALA A 36 4.75 -7.81 2.75
N LEU A 37 5.40 -7.01 3.59
CA LEU A 37 6.48 -6.11 3.20
C LEU A 37 7.75 -6.85 2.76
N ALA A 38 8.17 -7.86 3.50
CA ALA A 38 9.32 -8.69 3.13
C ALA A 38 9.10 -9.37 1.77
N MET A 39 7.88 -9.85 1.52
CA MET A 39 7.50 -10.49 0.26
C MET A 39 7.45 -9.51 -0.91
N TYR A 40 6.87 -8.32 -0.71
CA TYR A 40 6.89 -7.26 -1.71
C TYR A 40 8.33 -6.87 -2.06
N GLN A 41 9.21 -6.70 -1.05
CA GLN A 41 10.62 -6.40 -1.29
C GLN A 41 11.32 -7.51 -2.09
N TYR A 42 11.05 -8.78 -1.80
CA TYR A 42 11.64 -9.91 -2.51
C TYR A 42 11.18 -9.99 -3.97
N GLU A 43 9.87 -9.90 -4.23
CA GLU A 43 9.30 -9.89 -5.58
C GLU A 43 9.86 -8.73 -6.39
N ALA A 44 9.85 -7.53 -5.80
CA ALA A 44 10.34 -6.33 -6.43
C ALA A 44 11.83 -6.44 -6.82
N GLN A 45 12.66 -7.05 -5.96
CA GLN A 45 14.05 -7.35 -6.30
C GLN A 45 14.18 -8.42 -7.39
N ASP A 46 13.36 -9.47 -7.37
CA ASP A 46 13.41 -10.50 -8.41
C ASP A 46 13.01 -9.94 -9.77
N GLU A 47 12.02 -9.05 -9.82
CA GLU A 47 11.61 -8.39 -11.06
C GLU A 47 12.72 -7.50 -11.64
N VAL A 48 13.41 -6.73 -10.79
CA VAL A 48 14.60 -5.95 -11.19
C VAL A 48 15.70 -6.88 -11.73
N ARG A 49 15.95 -8.03 -11.08
CA ARG A 49 16.94 -9.01 -11.55
C ARG A 49 16.50 -9.66 -12.86
N ARG A 50 15.21 -9.97 -13.04
CA ARG A 50 14.65 -10.55 -14.26
C ARG A 50 14.86 -9.61 -15.44
N ILE A 51 14.53 -8.33 -15.26
CA ILE A 51 14.75 -7.27 -16.25
C ILE A 51 16.23 -7.14 -16.59
N ALA A 52 17.10 -7.07 -15.58
CA ALA A 52 18.54 -6.96 -15.78
C ALA A 52 19.10 -8.15 -16.58
N ARG A 53 18.68 -9.38 -16.25
CA ARG A 53 19.06 -10.59 -17.01
C ARG A 53 18.58 -10.52 -18.46
N SER A 54 17.34 -10.07 -18.68
CA SER A 54 16.75 -9.94 -20.02
C SER A 54 17.51 -8.94 -20.89
N TYR A 55 18.02 -7.85 -20.32
CA TYR A 55 18.81 -6.88 -21.07
C TYR A 55 20.27 -7.30 -21.25
N ALA A 56 20.85 -8.01 -20.29
CA ALA A 56 22.21 -8.54 -20.42
C ALA A 56 22.34 -9.58 -21.55
N SER A 57 21.24 -10.25 -21.94
CA SER A 57 21.23 -11.23 -23.03
C SER A 57 21.04 -10.63 -24.42
N LEU A 58 20.84 -9.31 -24.54
CA LEU A 58 20.60 -8.65 -25.83
C LEU A 58 21.88 -8.52 -26.66
N SER A 59 21.71 -8.49 -27.98
CA SER A 59 22.79 -8.13 -28.90
C SER A 59 23.21 -6.66 -28.72
N GLU A 60 24.40 -6.30 -29.21
CA GLU A 60 24.84 -4.90 -29.21
C GLU A 60 23.90 -4.00 -30.03
N TYR A 61 23.38 -4.52 -31.15
CA TYR A 61 22.40 -3.80 -31.97
C TYR A 61 21.11 -3.53 -31.20
N ASP A 62 20.50 -4.55 -30.60
CA ASP A 62 19.25 -4.41 -29.86
C ASP A 62 19.42 -3.49 -28.64
N THR A 63 20.57 -3.59 -27.96
CA THR A 63 20.92 -2.72 -26.83
C THR A 63 20.96 -1.26 -27.27
N LYS A 64 21.65 -0.94 -28.36
CA LYS A 64 21.72 0.42 -28.91
C LYS A 64 20.34 0.92 -29.36
N GLU A 65 19.57 0.07 -30.02
CA GLU A 65 18.26 0.45 -30.55
C GLU A 65 17.24 0.70 -29.43
N ILE A 66 17.19 -0.15 -28.40
CA ILE A 66 16.33 0.06 -27.23
C ILE A 66 16.73 1.34 -26.50
N CYS A 67 18.02 1.57 -26.25
CA CYS A 67 18.48 2.80 -25.62
C CYS A 67 18.10 4.03 -26.45
N ARG A 68 18.22 3.96 -27.77
CA ARG A 68 17.83 5.05 -28.69
C ARG A 68 16.33 5.33 -28.62
N VAL A 69 15.48 4.30 -28.71
CA VAL A 69 14.01 4.44 -28.72
C VAL A 69 13.48 4.85 -27.35
N ALA A 70 14.00 4.28 -26.28
CA ALA A 70 13.60 4.62 -24.91
C ALA A 70 14.23 5.94 -24.42
N GLY A 71 15.26 6.45 -25.10
CA GLY A 71 16.02 7.61 -24.66
C GLY A 71 16.77 7.34 -23.35
N PHE A 72 17.36 6.15 -23.21
CA PHE A 72 18.19 5.76 -22.06
C PHE A 72 19.68 5.84 -22.41
N SER A 73 20.48 6.18 -21.41
CA SER A 73 21.94 6.17 -21.52
C SER A 73 22.49 4.73 -21.52
N SER A 74 21.77 3.81 -20.89
CA SER A 74 22.07 2.37 -20.88
C SER A 74 20.82 1.55 -20.55
N THR A 75 20.83 0.26 -20.87
CA THR A 75 19.74 -0.66 -20.49
C THR A 75 19.60 -0.83 -18.97
N GLY A 76 20.68 -0.60 -18.20
CA GLY A 76 20.64 -0.61 -16.74
C GLY A 76 19.80 0.53 -16.14
N GLU A 77 19.61 1.62 -16.88
CA GLU A 77 18.84 2.78 -16.43
C GLU A 77 17.39 2.40 -16.09
N PHE A 78 16.77 1.54 -16.89
CA PHE A 78 15.39 1.09 -16.66
C PHE A 78 15.24 0.34 -15.33
N ALA A 79 16.14 -0.62 -15.06
CA ALA A 79 16.15 -1.40 -13.83
C ALA A 79 16.40 -0.51 -12.60
N ILE A 80 17.30 0.47 -12.71
CA ILE A 80 17.59 1.45 -11.64
C ILE A 80 16.36 2.29 -11.31
N ARG A 81 15.59 2.72 -12.32
CA ARG A 81 14.40 3.54 -12.12
C ARG A 81 13.29 2.77 -11.39
N ILE A 82 13.06 1.51 -11.77
CA ILE A 82 12.13 0.63 -11.04
C ILE A 82 12.61 0.42 -9.60
N ALA A 83 13.90 0.15 -9.39
CA ALA A 83 14.48 0.01 -8.05
C ALA A 83 14.28 1.26 -7.18
N LYS A 84 14.35 2.47 -7.76
CA LYS A 84 14.06 3.72 -7.06
C LYS A 84 12.59 3.81 -6.62
N GLY A 85 11.65 3.47 -7.50
CA GLY A 85 10.22 3.45 -7.14
C GLY A 85 9.89 2.43 -6.06
N ILE A 86 10.49 1.24 -6.12
CA ILE A 86 10.39 0.23 -5.07
C ILE A 86 10.90 0.79 -3.75
N HIS A 87 12.07 1.43 -3.75
CA HIS A 87 12.64 2.03 -2.54
C HIS A 87 11.72 3.12 -1.97
N GLN A 88 11.20 4.03 -2.80
CA GLN A 88 10.23 5.04 -2.40
C GLN A 88 9.01 4.42 -1.70
N ASN A 89 8.42 3.38 -2.30
CA ASN A 89 7.28 2.67 -1.71
C ASN A 89 7.65 1.99 -0.38
N MET A 90 8.83 1.37 -0.28
CA MET A 90 9.29 0.76 0.97
C MET A 90 9.46 1.78 2.09
N GLU A 91 10.01 2.96 1.79
CA GLU A 91 10.15 4.02 2.80
C GLU A 91 8.80 4.59 3.24
N PHE A 92 7.82 4.69 2.34
CA PHE A 92 6.44 5.00 2.70
C PHE A 92 5.84 3.90 3.60
N LEU A 93 5.91 2.64 3.19
CA LEU A 93 5.27 1.53 3.90
C LEU A 93 5.82 1.33 5.32
N LYS A 94 7.12 1.50 5.53
CA LYS A 94 7.76 1.46 6.86
C LYS A 94 7.27 2.57 7.80
N GLN A 95 6.79 3.70 7.26
CA GLN A 95 6.26 4.79 8.06
C GLN A 95 4.81 4.56 8.50
N VAL A 96 4.02 3.82 7.70
CA VAL A 96 2.56 3.69 7.91
C VAL A 96 2.15 2.34 8.49
N LEU A 97 2.99 1.31 8.39
CA LEU A 97 2.72 -0.01 8.96
C LEU A 97 3.57 -0.24 10.21
N PRO A 98 2.99 -0.75 11.31
CA PRO A 98 3.73 -1.07 12.53
C PRO A 98 4.52 -2.36 12.31
N VAL A 99 5.76 -2.24 11.84
CA VAL A 99 6.66 -3.39 11.64
C VAL A 99 7.46 -3.61 12.92
N GLN A 100 7.23 -4.72 13.62
CA GLN A 100 8.16 -5.19 14.65
C GLN A 100 9.30 -5.98 13.98
N HIS A 101 10.52 -5.78 14.47
CA HIS A 101 11.73 -6.42 13.94
C HIS A 101 11.67 -7.95 14.10
N GLU A 102 11.48 -8.70 13.02
CA GLU A 102 12.46 -9.66 12.46
C GLU A 102 11.91 -10.35 11.21
N VAL A 103 12.85 -10.83 10.38
CA VAL A 103 12.63 -11.26 9.00
C VAL A 103 11.82 -12.54 8.95
N ALA A 104 10.59 -12.46 8.47
CA ALA A 104 9.83 -13.65 8.12
C ALA A 104 10.58 -14.46 7.05
N GLN A 105 10.80 -15.74 7.32
CA GLN A 105 11.23 -16.71 6.32
C GLN A 105 10.28 -16.67 5.13
N LYS A 106 10.76 -16.97 3.91
CA LYS A 106 9.92 -17.03 2.70
C LYS A 106 8.75 -18.00 2.93
N ILE A 107 7.56 -17.48 3.21
CA ILE A 107 6.32 -18.25 3.29
C ILE A 107 5.75 -18.36 1.88
N ASN A 108 5.21 -19.52 1.51
CA ASN A 108 4.59 -19.77 0.20
C ASN A 108 3.20 -19.12 0.04
N THR A 109 2.85 -18.13 0.87
CA THR A 109 1.61 -17.36 0.76
C THR A 109 1.90 -16.11 -0.04
N PRO A 110 1.37 -15.88 -1.25
CA PRO A 110 1.77 -14.78 -2.11
C PRO A 110 1.26 -13.42 -1.60
N LEU A 111 1.70 -12.91 -0.43
CA LEU A 111 1.13 -11.69 0.18
C LEU A 111 1.60 -10.38 -0.48
N HIS A 112 2.54 -10.44 -1.42
CA HIS A 112 3.05 -9.28 -2.15
C HIS A 112 1.95 -8.51 -2.91
N TYR A 113 0.93 -9.21 -3.43
CA TYR A 113 -0.19 -8.55 -4.13
C TYR A 113 -0.99 -7.63 -3.20
N ARG A 114 -1.05 -7.92 -1.88
CA ARG A 114 -1.74 -7.06 -0.91
C ARG A 114 -1.08 -5.69 -0.82
N VAL A 115 0.25 -5.63 -0.85
CA VAL A 115 1.00 -4.36 -0.85
C VAL A 115 0.78 -3.59 -2.15
N ARG A 116 0.84 -4.26 -3.31
CA ARG A 116 0.57 -3.62 -4.61
C ARG A 116 -0.87 -3.10 -4.70
N LEU A 117 -1.83 -3.87 -4.19
CA LEU A 117 -3.23 -3.48 -4.10
C LEU A 117 -3.39 -2.26 -3.19
N LEU A 118 -2.82 -2.28 -1.99
CA LEU A 118 -2.85 -1.15 -1.05
C LEU A 118 -2.31 0.13 -1.69
N LEU A 119 -1.15 0.08 -2.35
CA LEU A 119 -0.57 1.24 -3.03
C LEU A 119 -1.49 1.80 -4.12
N SER A 120 -2.15 0.91 -4.87
CA SER A 120 -3.10 1.29 -5.93
C SER A 120 -4.39 1.87 -5.35
N GLU A 121 -4.92 1.29 -4.27
CA GLU A 121 -6.10 1.77 -3.56
C GLU A 121 -5.85 3.15 -2.92
N LEU A 122 -4.67 3.38 -2.34
CA LEU A 122 -4.27 4.70 -1.84
C LEU A 122 -4.22 5.75 -2.96
N ALA A 123 -3.68 5.38 -4.13
CA ALA A 123 -3.68 6.27 -5.30
C ALA A 123 -5.11 6.58 -5.76
N ARG A 124 -6.01 5.60 -5.77
CA ARG A 124 -7.42 5.82 -6.11
C ARG A 124 -8.14 6.69 -5.08
N ASP A 125 -7.94 6.42 -3.79
CA ASP A 125 -8.75 6.96 -2.71
C ASP A 125 -8.26 8.33 -2.25
N TRP A 126 -6.95 8.60 -2.31
CA TRP A 126 -6.34 9.75 -1.64
C TRP A 126 -5.41 10.56 -2.54
N SER A 127 -5.47 10.36 -3.86
CA SER A 127 -4.72 11.19 -4.81
C SER A 127 -5.62 11.92 -5.80
N VAL A 128 -5.09 12.99 -6.39
CA VAL A 128 -5.77 13.72 -7.48
C VAL A 128 -6.01 12.82 -8.69
N GLU A 129 -5.12 11.86 -8.98
CA GLU A 129 -5.27 10.96 -10.12
C GLU A 129 -6.51 10.06 -9.99
N GLY A 130 -6.90 9.72 -8.75
CA GLY A 130 -8.07 8.92 -8.46
C GLY A 130 -9.40 9.66 -8.57
N GLU A 131 -9.41 11.00 -8.71
CA GLU A 131 -10.63 11.81 -8.66
C GLU A 131 -11.67 11.37 -9.69
N VAL A 132 -11.25 11.06 -10.92
CA VAL A 132 -12.14 10.64 -11.99
C VAL A 132 -12.83 9.32 -11.63
N GLU A 133 -12.07 8.36 -11.10
CA GLU A 133 -12.61 7.06 -10.68
C GLU A 133 -13.58 7.23 -9.51
N ARG A 134 -13.20 8.03 -8.50
CA ARG A 134 -14.08 8.32 -7.35
C ARG A 134 -15.38 9.01 -7.78
N LYS A 135 -15.34 9.95 -8.73
CA LYS A 135 -16.57 10.55 -9.28
C LYS A 135 -17.47 9.53 -9.96
N GLN A 136 -16.89 8.56 -10.67
CA GLN A 136 -17.67 7.52 -11.35
C GLN A 136 -18.23 6.47 -10.38
N SER A 137 -17.51 6.15 -9.30
CA SER A 137 -17.86 5.06 -8.38
C SER A 137 -18.57 5.51 -7.10
N TYR A 138 -18.14 6.62 -6.49
CA TYR A 138 -18.61 7.08 -5.18
C TYR A 138 -19.73 8.10 -5.29
N GLU A 139 -19.62 9.03 -6.24
CA GLU A 139 -20.61 10.09 -6.40
C GLU A 139 -22.04 9.56 -6.62
N PRO A 140 -22.28 8.49 -7.41
CA PRO A 140 -23.62 7.91 -7.52
C PRO A 140 -24.16 7.38 -6.19
N LEU A 141 -23.31 6.77 -5.35
CA LEU A 141 -23.72 6.25 -4.04
C LEU A 141 -24.05 7.39 -3.08
N ILE A 142 -23.21 8.43 -3.07
CA ILE A 142 -23.36 9.61 -2.24
C ILE A 142 -24.65 10.38 -2.57
N ARG A 143 -24.98 10.53 -3.85
CA ARG A 143 -26.19 11.25 -4.30
C ARG A 143 -27.49 10.60 -3.86
N GLU A 144 -27.49 9.28 -3.64
CA GLU A 144 -28.67 8.53 -3.19
C GLU A 144 -28.84 8.56 -1.66
N LEU A 145 -27.90 9.15 -0.91
CA LEU A 145 -28.06 9.32 0.53
C LEU A 145 -29.18 10.31 0.86
N ALA A 146 -29.81 10.09 2.02
CA ALA A 146 -30.86 10.96 2.51
C ALA A 146 -30.33 12.38 2.77
N SER A 147 -31.16 13.40 2.54
CA SER A 147 -30.81 14.79 2.87
C SER A 147 -30.70 15.05 4.38
N GLU A 148 -31.30 14.17 5.18
CA GLU A 148 -31.23 14.21 6.64
C GLU A 148 -30.09 13.33 7.16
N ARG A 149 -29.48 13.75 8.28
CA ARG A 149 -28.43 12.99 8.95
C ARG A 149 -28.92 11.58 9.28
N CYS A 150 -28.14 10.59 8.87
CA CYS A 150 -28.42 9.17 9.12
C CYS A 150 -27.15 8.40 9.47
N ARG A 151 -27.31 7.15 9.91
CA ARG A 151 -26.22 6.22 10.13
C ARG A 151 -25.97 5.40 8.87
N VAL A 152 -24.74 5.40 8.38
CA VAL A 152 -24.32 4.73 7.14
C VAL A 152 -23.25 3.70 7.47
N LEU A 153 -23.43 2.47 6.99
CA LEU A 153 -22.43 1.41 7.08
C LEU A 153 -21.70 1.30 5.74
N VAL A 154 -20.37 1.34 5.77
CA VAL A 154 -19.50 1.14 4.61
C VAL A 154 -18.68 -0.13 4.82
N PRO A 155 -19.19 -1.31 4.39
CA PRO A 155 -18.45 -2.56 4.47
C PRO A 155 -17.40 -2.64 3.36
N GLY A 156 -16.26 -3.26 3.63
CA GLY A 156 -15.11 -3.28 2.72
C GLY A 156 -14.65 -1.86 2.38
N CYS A 157 -14.48 -1.02 3.41
CA CYS A 157 -14.22 0.41 3.24
C CYS A 157 -12.84 0.71 2.62
N GLY A 158 -11.97 -0.29 2.49
CA GLY A 158 -10.65 -0.17 1.90
C GLY A 158 -9.80 0.83 2.68
N THR A 159 -9.36 1.90 2.01
CA THR A 159 -8.60 2.97 2.67
C THR A 159 -9.47 4.13 3.15
N GLY A 160 -10.80 3.94 3.17
CA GLY A 160 -11.73 4.78 3.92
C GLY A 160 -12.21 6.06 3.23
N ARG A 161 -11.87 6.31 1.96
CA ARG A 161 -12.27 7.55 1.28
C ARG A 161 -13.77 7.73 1.15
N LEU A 162 -14.51 6.70 0.75
CA LEU A 162 -15.98 6.78 0.67
C LEU A 162 -16.59 7.05 2.05
N ALA A 163 -16.09 6.39 3.10
CA ALA A 163 -16.54 6.62 4.47
C ALA A 163 -16.29 8.09 4.89
N TYR A 164 -15.13 8.64 4.53
CA TYR A 164 -14.80 10.04 4.75
C TYR A 164 -15.73 10.99 4.00
N ASP A 165 -15.94 10.78 2.69
CA ASP A 165 -16.79 11.65 1.86
C ASP A 165 -18.26 11.65 2.39
N VAL A 166 -18.76 10.52 2.88
CA VAL A 166 -20.08 10.43 3.52
C VAL A 166 -20.14 11.18 4.86
N ALA A 167 -19.07 11.10 5.66
CA ALA A 167 -18.98 11.82 6.93
C ALA A 167 -18.89 13.34 6.75
N VAL A 168 -18.24 13.81 5.68
CA VAL A 168 -18.18 15.24 5.29
C VAL A 168 -19.58 15.81 5.00
N LEU A 169 -20.50 14.98 4.51
CA LEU A 169 -21.91 15.38 4.31
C LEU A 169 -22.72 15.42 5.62
N GLY A 170 -22.10 15.09 6.75
CA GLY A 170 -22.69 15.18 8.07
C GLY A 170 -23.36 13.91 8.59
N HIS A 171 -23.23 12.79 7.88
CA HIS A 171 -23.72 11.48 8.32
C HIS A 171 -22.79 10.85 9.37
N ASP A 172 -23.36 9.98 10.20
CA ASP A 172 -22.59 9.13 11.11
C ASP A 172 -22.22 7.85 10.37
N VAL A 173 -20.95 7.48 10.37
CA VAL A 173 -20.43 6.40 9.52
C VAL A 173 -19.82 5.29 10.35
N GLU A 174 -20.22 4.08 10.07
CA GLU A 174 -19.53 2.87 10.51
C GLU A 174 -18.76 2.31 9.32
N ALA A 175 -17.44 2.30 9.39
CA ALA A 175 -16.57 1.78 8.35
C ALA A 175 -16.01 0.43 8.78
N ASN A 176 -16.07 -0.57 7.91
CA ASN A 176 -15.57 -1.91 8.21
C ASN A 176 -14.63 -2.40 7.10
N ASP A 177 -13.48 -2.94 7.47
CA ASP A 177 -12.60 -3.69 6.57
C ASP A 177 -11.81 -4.73 7.38
N PHE A 178 -11.63 -5.93 6.83
CA PHE A 178 -10.85 -6.97 7.50
C PHE A 178 -9.34 -6.79 7.28
N ASP A 179 -8.92 -6.04 6.24
CA ASP A 179 -7.51 -5.82 5.95
C ASP A 179 -6.96 -4.66 6.79
N ILE A 180 -6.44 -5.01 7.95
CA ILE A 180 -5.87 -4.05 8.92
C ILE A 180 -4.73 -3.22 8.30
N MET A 181 -4.00 -3.71 7.28
CA MET A 181 -2.98 -2.90 6.60
C MET A 181 -3.59 -1.69 5.89
N LYS A 182 -4.77 -1.85 5.28
CA LYS A 182 -5.49 -0.75 4.64
C LYS A 182 -5.97 0.27 5.66
N LEU A 183 -6.50 -0.19 6.79
CA LEU A 183 -6.95 0.66 7.88
C LEU A 183 -5.79 1.45 8.51
N ALA A 184 -4.64 0.81 8.73
CA ALA A 184 -3.45 1.49 9.27
C ALA A 184 -2.90 2.52 8.30
N ALA A 185 -2.80 2.18 7.01
CA ALA A 185 -2.38 3.13 5.97
C ALA A 185 -3.35 4.31 5.84
N ALA A 186 -4.67 4.05 5.88
CA ALA A 186 -5.70 5.08 5.89
C ALA A 186 -5.52 6.04 7.08
N ASN A 187 -5.33 5.51 8.28
CA ASN A 187 -5.09 6.31 9.49
C ASN A 187 -3.86 7.21 9.36
N ALA A 188 -2.77 6.70 8.77
CA ALA A 188 -1.57 7.49 8.52
C ALA A 188 -1.81 8.61 7.48
N VAL A 189 -2.54 8.30 6.39
CA VAL A 189 -2.84 9.28 5.33
C VAL A 189 -3.75 10.39 5.84
N VAL A 190 -4.82 10.07 6.57
CA VAL A 190 -5.73 11.10 7.13
C VAL A 190 -5.09 11.92 8.26
N SER A 191 -3.92 11.50 8.75
CA SER A 191 -3.14 12.24 9.73
C SER A 191 -2.20 13.28 9.10
N ARG A 192 -1.96 13.23 7.78
CA ARG A 192 -1.13 14.20 7.03
C ARG A 192 -1.94 15.38 6.50
N SER A 193 -1.24 16.45 6.14
CA SER A 193 -1.76 17.58 5.37
C SER A 193 -1.25 17.54 3.93
N THR A 194 -1.86 18.33 3.06
CA THR A 194 -1.45 18.49 1.66
C THR A 194 -0.11 19.23 1.49
N ASP A 195 0.33 19.99 2.50
CA ASP A 195 1.64 20.65 2.54
C ASP A 195 2.81 19.67 2.82
N ASP A 196 2.52 18.50 3.40
CA ASP A 196 3.51 17.46 3.70
C ASP A 196 2.96 16.08 3.30
N PRO A 197 2.73 15.84 1.99
CA PRO A 197 2.12 14.62 1.52
C PRO A 197 3.13 13.48 1.50
N PHE A 198 2.63 12.26 1.63
CA PHE A 198 3.39 11.09 1.23
C PHE A 198 3.52 11.04 -0.29
N ILE A 199 4.66 10.55 -0.76
CA ILE A 199 4.93 10.31 -2.17
C ILE A 199 5.10 8.81 -2.39
N ILE A 200 4.30 8.24 -3.28
CA ILE A 200 4.33 6.82 -3.66
C ILE A 200 4.51 6.66 -5.17
N GLU A 201 5.02 5.52 -5.61
CA GLU A 201 5.13 5.12 -7.03
C GLU A 201 4.38 3.79 -7.23
N PRO A 202 3.03 3.82 -7.19
CA PRO A 202 2.20 2.64 -6.99
C PRO A 202 2.30 1.62 -8.14
N TYR A 203 2.65 2.08 -9.33
CA TYR A 203 2.71 1.27 -10.56
C TYR A 203 4.13 0.84 -10.94
N CYS A 204 5.15 1.04 -10.07
CA CYS A 204 6.56 0.86 -10.47
C CYS A 204 6.92 -0.57 -10.93
N LEU A 205 6.11 -1.56 -10.56
CA LEU A 205 6.25 -2.96 -11.00
C LEU A 205 5.41 -3.30 -12.25
N ASP A 206 4.55 -2.39 -12.72
CA ASP A 206 3.65 -2.61 -13.86
C ASP A 206 4.39 -2.27 -15.18
N THR A 207 5.28 -3.17 -15.60
CA THR A 207 6.16 -2.95 -16.76
C THR A 207 5.48 -3.17 -18.12
N CYS A 208 4.23 -3.64 -18.14
CA CYS A 208 3.42 -3.91 -19.33
C CYS A 208 2.35 -2.81 -19.57
N ASN A 209 1.78 -2.76 -20.77
CA ASN A 209 0.68 -1.85 -21.15
C ASN A 209 0.94 -0.36 -20.89
N ARG A 210 2.21 0.06 -20.99
CA ARG A 210 2.64 1.44 -20.82
C ARG A 210 2.46 2.21 -22.12
N MET A 211 1.72 3.32 -22.07
CA MET A 211 1.53 4.20 -23.24
C MET A 211 2.74 5.10 -23.45
N LYS A 212 3.34 5.57 -22.36
CA LYS A 212 4.59 6.32 -22.33
C LYS A 212 5.62 5.60 -21.48
N ARG A 213 6.89 5.92 -21.74
CA ARG A 213 8.06 5.35 -21.06
C ARG A 213 7.95 5.35 -19.54
N ASP A 214 7.50 6.47 -18.97
CA ASP A 214 7.59 6.75 -17.54
C ASP A 214 6.26 6.59 -16.79
N ASP A 215 5.21 6.12 -17.46
CA ASP A 215 3.87 6.03 -16.86
C ASP A 215 3.85 5.16 -15.59
N HIS A 216 4.58 4.04 -15.59
CA HIS A 216 4.66 3.11 -14.47
C HIS A 216 5.44 3.64 -13.26
N ILE A 217 6.35 4.59 -13.43
CA ILE A 217 7.19 5.17 -12.35
C ILE A 217 6.76 6.59 -12.02
N ARG A 218 5.51 6.92 -12.34
CA ARG A 218 4.93 8.21 -11.97
C ARG A 218 4.76 8.27 -10.45
N LYS A 219 5.09 9.42 -9.90
CA LYS A 219 4.91 9.72 -8.49
C LYS A 219 3.49 10.20 -8.25
N VAL A 220 2.88 9.68 -7.20
CA VAL A 220 1.54 10.03 -6.75
C VAL A 220 1.65 10.59 -5.33
N SER A 221 1.03 11.73 -5.09
CA SER A 221 0.96 12.39 -3.79
C SER A 221 -0.34 12.02 -3.07
N VAL A 222 -0.24 11.68 -1.78
CA VAL A 222 -1.40 11.41 -0.90
C VAL A 222 -1.17 12.04 0.48
N PRO A 223 -2.18 12.66 1.12
CA PRO A 223 -3.55 12.89 0.63
C PRO A 223 -3.64 14.03 -0.41
N ASP A 224 -4.75 14.06 -1.16
CA ASP A 224 -5.08 15.10 -2.16
C ASP A 224 -5.90 16.26 -1.63
N CYS A 225 -6.39 16.15 -0.39
CA CYS A 225 -7.12 17.20 0.31
C CYS A 225 -6.77 17.19 1.80
N ASP A 226 -6.86 18.36 2.45
CA ASP A 226 -6.75 18.42 3.89
C ASP A 226 -7.98 17.80 4.53
N VAL A 227 -7.76 16.92 5.50
CA VAL A 227 -8.83 16.15 6.12
C VAL A 227 -9.55 16.96 7.18
N ASP A 228 -10.87 17.10 7.01
CA ASP A 228 -11.77 17.66 8.03
C ASP A 228 -11.83 16.75 9.27
N ARG A 229 -11.26 17.26 10.37
CA ARG A 229 -11.22 16.56 11.67
C ARG A 229 -12.60 16.38 12.30
N GLU A 230 -13.53 17.30 12.03
CA GLU A 230 -14.90 17.18 12.53
C GLU A 230 -15.62 16.03 11.83
N ALA A 231 -15.44 15.91 10.50
CA ALA A 231 -15.96 14.80 9.73
C ALA A 231 -15.37 13.45 10.21
N LEU A 232 -14.07 13.37 10.46
CA LEU A 232 -13.44 12.16 11.02
C LEU A 232 -14.07 11.75 12.37
N GLY A 233 -14.48 12.70 13.20
CA GLY A 233 -15.15 12.42 14.49
C GLY A 233 -16.50 11.73 14.36
N ARG A 234 -17.06 11.62 13.15
CA ARG A 234 -18.31 10.90 12.85
C ARG A 234 -18.09 9.48 12.35
N ILE A 235 -16.83 9.05 12.20
CA ILE A 235 -16.48 7.74 11.66
C ILE A 235 -16.02 6.83 12.80
N SER A 236 -16.70 5.68 12.95
CA SER A 236 -16.21 4.55 13.75
C SER A 236 -15.68 3.46 12.82
N VAL A 237 -14.49 2.91 13.10
CA VAL A 237 -13.83 1.91 12.26
C VAL A 237 -13.78 0.56 12.96
N ASN A 238 -14.14 -0.49 12.22
CA ASN A 238 -14.23 -1.87 12.67
C ASN A 238 -13.32 -2.77 11.81
N GLY A 239 -12.32 -3.40 12.44
CA GLY A 239 -11.27 -4.19 11.78
C GLY A 239 -11.50 -5.71 11.77
N PHE A 240 -12.70 -6.17 11.42
CA PHE A 240 -13.08 -7.59 11.45
C PHE A 240 -13.89 -7.99 10.21
N GLU A 241 -14.09 -9.30 10.01
CA GLU A 241 -14.87 -9.82 8.87
C GLU A 241 -16.32 -9.32 8.93
N PHE A 242 -16.84 -8.80 7.82
CA PHE A 242 -18.14 -8.11 7.82
C PHE A 242 -19.32 -8.99 8.27
N THR A 243 -19.22 -10.29 8.04
CA THR A 243 -20.31 -11.25 8.34
C THR A 243 -20.28 -11.79 9.76
N GLU A 244 -19.25 -11.48 10.55
CA GLU A 244 -19.11 -11.87 11.96
C GLU A 244 -19.77 -10.85 12.91
#